data_AF-A0A947V9T5-F1
#
_entry.id   AF-A0A947V9T5-F1
#
_cell.length_a   1.000
_cell.length_b   1.000
_cell.length_c   1.000
_cell.angle_alpha   90.00
_cell.angle_beta   90.00
_cell.angle_gamma   90.00
#
_symmetry.space_group_name_H-M   'P 1'
#
loop_
_entity.id
_entity.type
_entity.pdbx_description
1 polymer ?
#
loop_
_entity_poly.entity_id
_entity_poly.type
_entity_poly.pdbx_seq_one_letter_code
_entity_poly.pdbx_strand_id
1 'polypeptide(L)'
;MTIRIGINGFGRIGRNIFRAIDKDPLFGDIEVVAINDLTNNATLAHLLKYDSIMGVYDKSVTPSEDGIVVNGRLVKIFNHRNPADIPWGRLGVEYVVESTGLFTDADKAAMHLEAGAKKVVISAPAKGKVKTIVMGVNEDEYNPTEDHIISNASCT
;
A
#
# COMPACT_ATOMS: atom_id res chain seq x y z
N MET A 1 -14.03 9.50 9.22
CA MET A 1 -12.86 10.30 8.78
C MET A 1 -12.08 9.37 7.87
N THR A 2 -11.84 9.75 6.62
CA THR A 2 -11.28 8.83 5.62
C THR A 2 -9.77 8.65 5.84
N ILE A 3 -9.33 7.40 5.99
CA ILE A 3 -7.92 7.01 6.10
C ILE A 3 -7.33 6.93 4.69
N ARG A 4 -6.31 7.75 4.42
CA ARG A 4 -5.71 7.84 3.08
C ARG A 4 -4.41 7.05 3.02
N ILE A 5 -4.35 6.07 2.12
CA ILE A 5 -3.20 5.15 2.03
C ILE A 5 -2.48 5.23 0.69
N GLY A 6 -1.16 5.04 0.76
CA GLY A 6 -0.29 4.82 -0.39
C GLY A 6 0.16 3.36 -0.44
N ILE A 7 0.33 2.81 -1.64
CA ILE A 7 0.84 1.44 -1.83
C ILE A 7 2.19 1.53 -2.56
N ASN A 8 3.27 1.10 -1.90
CA ASN A 8 4.56 0.92 -2.54
C ASN A 8 4.73 -0.55 -2.98
N GLY A 9 4.92 -0.75 -4.29
CA GLY A 9 4.91 -2.06 -4.93
C GLY A 9 3.49 -2.53 -5.27
N PHE A 10 3.13 -2.51 -6.56
CA PHE A 10 1.82 -2.95 -7.05
C PHE A 10 1.84 -4.38 -7.60
N GLY A 11 2.60 -5.21 -6.89
CA GLY A 11 2.63 -6.66 -7.08
C GLY A 11 1.34 -7.34 -6.59
N ARG A 12 1.42 -8.65 -6.35
CA ARG A 12 0.25 -9.45 -5.95
C ARG A 12 -0.41 -8.93 -4.66
N ILE A 13 0.40 -8.64 -3.63
CA ILE A 13 -0.12 -8.16 -2.34
C ILE A 13 -0.72 -6.77 -2.46
N GLY A 14 -0.01 -5.81 -3.07
CA GLY A 14 -0.54 -4.46 -3.30
C GLY A 14 -1.87 -4.43 -4.07
N ARG A 15 -2.00 -5.23 -5.14
CA ARG A 15 -3.27 -5.35 -5.88
C ARG A 15 -4.38 -6.01 -5.09
N ASN A 16 -4.04 -7.02 -4.29
CA ASN A 16 -5.02 -7.69 -3.43
C ASN A 16 -5.54 -6.76 -2.34
N ILE A 17 -4.67 -5.96 -1.71
CA ILE A 17 -5.07 -4.94 -0.74
C ILE A 17 -5.99 -3.91 -1.40
N PHE A 18 -5.62 -3.42 -2.59
CA PHE A 18 -6.47 -2.50 -3.37
C PHE A 18 -7.87 -3.08 -3.59
N ARG A 19 -7.96 -4.34 -4.04
CA ARG A 19 -9.25 -5.02 -4.28
C ARG A 19 -10.01 -5.35 -2.99
N ALA A 20 -9.32 -5.56 -1.87
CA ALA A 20 -9.95 -5.95 -0.61
C ALA A 20 -10.72 -4.80 0.04
N ILE A 21 -10.22 -3.56 -0.12
CA ILE A 21 -10.87 -2.34 0.42
C ILE A 21 -12.31 -2.21 -0.06
N ASP A 22 -12.58 -2.57 -1.32
CA ASP A 22 -13.92 -2.51 -1.91
C ASP A 22 -14.86 -3.67 -1.53
N LYS A 23 -14.32 -4.73 -0.90
CA LYS A 23 -15.08 -5.97 -0.66
C LYS A 23 -15.72 -6.06 0.72
N ASP A 24 -15.16 -5.35 1.71
CA ASP A 24 -15.63 -5.40 3.08
C ASP A 24 -16.04 -4.01 3.57
N PRO A 25 -17.29 -3.80 4.02
CA PRO A 25 -17.72 -2.54 4.61
C PRO A 25 -16.83 -2.03 5.75
N LEU A 26 -16.13 -2.93 6.46
CA LEU A 26 -15.16 -2.57 7.49
C LEU A 26 -14.05 -1.64 6.96
N PHE A 27 -13.73 -1.75 5.67
CA PHE A 27 -12.71 -0.93 5.01
C PHE A 27 -13.28 0.28 4.27
N GLY A 28 -14.58 0.58 4.40
CA GLY A 28 -15.26 1.65 3.67
C GLY A 28 -14.72 3.06 3.94
N ASP A 29 -14.02 3.26 5.05
CA ASP A 29 -13.33 4.50 5.39
C ASP A 29 -11.89 4.57 4.86
N ILE A 30 -11.40 3.55 4.15
CA ILE A 30 -10.04 3.50 3.60
C ILE A 30 -10.04 3.91 2.12
N GLU A 31 -9.08 4.74 1.74
CA GLU A 31 -8.96 5.27 0.40
C GLU A 31 -7.53 5.11 -0.12
N VAL A 32 -7.34 4.39 -1.23
CA VAL A 32 -6.04 4.36 -1.94
C VAL A 32 -5.92 5.61 -2.79
N VAL A 33 -4.97 6.48 -2.45
CA VAL A 33 -4.79 7.77 -3.14
C VAL A 33 -3.63 7.74 -4.13
N ALA A 34 -2.66 6.86 -3.90
CA ALA A 34 -1.48 6.76 -4.72
C ALA A 34 -0.83 5.38 -4.65
N ILE A 35 -0.20 5.00 -5.76
CA ILE A 35 0.58 3.78 -5.91
C ILE A 35 1.97 4.18 -6.41
N ASN A 36 3.00 3.45 -6.00
CA ASN A 36 4.33 3.54 -6.60
C ASN A 36 4.74 2.15 -7.11
N ASP A 37 5.08 2.06 -8.39
CA ASP A 37 5.59 0.85 -9.04
C ASP A 37 6.44 1.22 -10.27
N LEU A 38 7.39 0.36 -10.65
CA LEU A 38 8.29 0.64 -11.77
C LEU A 38 7.70 0.24 -13.14
N THR A 39 6.52 -0.36 -13.14
CA THR A 39 5.81 -0.82 -14.33
C THR A 39 4.92 0.28 -14.91
N ASN A 40 4.63 0.23 -16.21
CA ASN A 40 3.73 1.19 -16.87
C ASN A 40 2.25 1.04 -16.44
N ASN A 41 1.50 2.15 -16.50
CA ASN A 41 0.10 2.22 -16.06
C ASN A 41 -0.83 1.23 -16.80
N ALA A 42 -0.60 0.98 -18.09
CA ALA A 42 -1.43 0.05 -18.87
C ALA A 42 -1.30 -1.38 -18.36
N THR A 43 -0.09 -1.83 -18.07
CA THR A 43 0.16 -3.13 -17.46
C THR A 43 -0.41 -3.21 -16.04
N LEU A 44 -0.23 -2.18 -15.21
CA LEU A 44 -0.78 -2.17 -13.85
C LEU A 44 -2.31 -2.20 -13.84
N ALA A 45 -2.96 -1.44 -14.72
CA ALA A 45 -4.41 -1.48 -14.93
C ALA A 45 -4.89 -2.88 -15.33
N HIS A 46 -4.20 -3.50 -16.29
CA HIS A 46 -4.52 -4.85 -16.74
C HIS A 46 -4.41 -5.87 -15.60
N LEU A 47 -3.30 -5.84 -14.84
CA LEU A 47 -3.04 -6.76 -13.74
C LEU A 47 -3.97 -6.53 -12.53
N LEU A 48 -4.52 -5.33 -12.35
CA LEU A 48 -5.55 -5.07 -11.35
C LEU A 48 -6.91 -5.63 -11.81
N LYS A 49 -7.25 -5.45 -13.09
CA LYS A 49 -8.52 -5.91 -13.66
C LYS A 49 -8.59 -7.43 -13.74
N TYR A 50 -7.52 -8.09 -14.14
CA TYR A 50 -7.47 -9.52 -14.43
C TYR A 50 -6.47 -10.22 -13.51
N ASP A 51 -6.98 -11.08 -12.64
CA ASP A 51 -6.17 -11.93 -11.77
C ASP A 51 -6.58 -13.39 -11.93
N SER A 52 -5.60 -14.29 -12.10
CA SER A 52 -5.88 -15.71 -12.36
C SER A 52 -6.48 -16.45 -11.17
N ILE A 53 -6.23 -15.99 -9.94
CA ILE A 53 -6.69 -16.64 -8.70
C ILE A 53 -7.96 -15.97 -8.21
N MET A 54 -7.98 -14.64 -8.19
CA MET A 54 -9.07 -13.84 -7.65
C MET A 54 -10.12 -13.46 -8.71
N GLY A 55 -9.93 -13.89 -9.96
CA GLY A 55 -10.79 -13.58 -11.09
C GLY A 55 -10.76 -12.11 -11.51
N VAL A 56 -11.71 -11.77 -12.38
CA VAL A 56 -11.89 -10.41 -12.90
C VAL A 56 -12.42 -9.49 -11.80
N TYR A 57 -11.79 -8.33 -11.63
CA TYR A 57 -12.28 -7.30 -10.73
C TYR A 57 -13.58 -6.70 -11.28
N ASP A 58 -14.61 -6.53 -10.45
CA ASP A 58 -15.94 -6.08 -10.85
C ASP A 58 -15.95 -4.60 -11.29
N LYS A 59 -15.03 -3.78 -10.78
CA LYS A 59 -14.93 -2.36 -11.13
C LYS A 59 -14.38 -2.13 -12.54
N SER A 60 -14.75 -1.01 -13.14
CA SER A 60 -14.06 -0.52 -14.34
C SER A 60 -12.64 -0.10 -13.96
N VAL A 61 -11.66 -0.48 -14.78
CA VAL A 61 -10.25 -0.14 -14.59
C VAL A 61 -9.70 0.24 -15.97
N THR A 62 -9.26 1.48 -16.12
CA THR A 62 -8.64 1.97 -17.35
C THR A 62 -7.35 2.71 -17.05
N PRO A 63 -6.29 2.53 -17.85
CA PRO A 63 -5.08 3.32 -17.67
C PRO A 63 -5.33 4.79 -18.04
N SER A 64 -4.52 5.66 -17.47
CA SER A 64 -4.42 7.08 -17.79
C SER A 64 -2.95 7.49 -17.84
N GLU A 65 -2.66 8.72 -18.26
CA GLU A 65 -1.31 9.26 -18.26
C GLU A 65 -0.71 9.30 -16.85
N ASP A 66 -1.49 9.74 -15.85
CA ASP A 66 -1.04 9.96 -14.47
C ASP A 66 -1.27 8.77 -13.52
N GLY A 67 -1.82 7.65 -14.02
CA GLY A 67 -2.09 6.47 -13.21
C GLY A 67 -3.21 5.59 -13.76
N ILE A 68 -4.12 5.15 -12.90
CA ILE A 68 -5.26 4.31 -13.27
C ILE A 68 -6.57 4.93 -12.81
N VAL A 69 -7.61 4.82 -13.63
CA VAL A 69 -8.97 5.23 -13.29
C VAL A 69 -9.75 3.99 -12.91
N VAL A 70 -10.16 3.91 -11.65
CA VAL A 70 -10.98 2.82 -11.11
C VAL A 70 -12.36 3.36 -10.76
N ASN A 71 -13.41 2.81 -11.37
CA ASN A 71 -14.79 3.26 -11.16
C ASN A 71 -14.98 4.79 -11.32
N GLY A 72 -14.32 5.37 -12.33
CA GLY A 72 -14.36 6.82 -12.60
C GLY A 72 -13.44 7.68 -11.73
N ARG A 73 -12.72 7.08 -10.76
CA ARG A 73 -11.81 7.79 -9.87
C ARG A 73 -10.36 7.56 -10.26
N LEU A 74 -9.60 8.64 -10.40
CA LEU A 74 -8.15 8.56 -10.63
C LEU A 74 -7.38 8.17 -9.36
N VAL A 75 -6.53 7.16 -9.48
CA VAL A 75 -5.47 6.81 -8.53
C VAL A 75 -4.13 7.09 -9.21
N LYS A 76 -3.33 7.98 -8.61
CA LYS A 76 -2.05 8.37 -9.18
C LYS A 76 -1.03 7.25 -9.06
N ILE A 77 -0.21 7.07 -10.09
CA ILE A 77 0.89 6.11 -10.08
C ILE A 77 2.21 6.85 -10.28
N PHE A 78 3.19 6.50 -9.45
CA PHE A 78 4.56 6.99 -9.52
C PHE A 78 5.52 5.83 -9.81
N ASN A 79 6.74 6.16 -10.24
CA ASN A 79 7.77 5.19 -10.60
C ASN A 79 9.13 5.48 -9.95
N HIS A 80 9.12 5.96 -8.70
CA HIS A 80 10.33 6.24 -7.95
C HIS A 80 10.96 4.96 -7.40
N ARG A 81 12.28 4.82 -7.57
CA ARG A 81 13.05 3.72 -6.97
C ARG A 81 13.38 3.95 -5.50
N ASN A 82 13.56 5.21 -5.12
CA ASN A 82 13.81 5.60 -3.74
C ASN A 82 12.50 6.01 -3.06
N PRO A 83 12.09 5.32 -1.98
CA PRO A 83 10.93 5.68 -1.17
C PRO A 83 10.83 7.15 -0.74
N ALA A 84 11.96 7.80 -0.46
CA ALA A 84 12.00 9.20 0.00
C ALA A 84 11.61 10.21 -1.10
N ASP A 85 11.71 9.82 -2.37
CA ASP A 85 11.35 10.68 -3.50
C ASP A 85 9.83 10.68 -3.79
N ILE A 86 9.10 9.72 -3.22
CA ILE A 86 7.66 9.57 -3.46
C ILE A 86 6.93 10.69 -2.72
N PRO A 87 6.04 11.48 -3.36
CA PRO A 87 5.49 12.68 -2.74
C PRO A 87 4.30 12.40 -1.79
N TRP A 88 4.46 11.47 -0.84
CA TRP A 88 3.39 11.04 0.09
C TRP A 88 2.72 12.20 0.84
N GLY A 89 3.52 13.07 1.46
CA GLY A 89 3.01 14.22 2.19
C GLY A 89 2.19 15.18 1.32
N ARG A 90 2.62 15.43 0.07
CA ARG A 90 1.89 16.29 -0.87
C ARG A 90 0.58 15.67 -1.34
N LEU A 91 0.52 14.34 -1.38
CA LEU A 91 -0.67 13.59 -1.75
C LEU A 91 -1.62 13.39 -0.56
N GLY A 92 -1.18 13.73 0.65
CA GLY A 92 -1.89 13.51 1.91
C GLY A 92 -2.06 12.03 2.24
N VAL A 93 -1.07 11.20 1.90
CA VAL A 93 -0.97 9.81 2.35
C VAL A 93 -0.62 9.79 3.83
N GLU A 94 -1.38 9.05 4.62
CA GLU A 94 -1.14 8.87 6.05
C GLU A 94 -0.46 7.55 6.34
N TYR A 95 -0.90 6.47 5.70
CA TYR A 95 -0.34 5.13 5.88
C TYR A 95 0.24 4.62 4.56
N VAL A 96 1.42 4.04 4.61
CA VAL A 96 2.03 3.36 3.47
C VAL A 96 2.00 1.87 3.69
N VAL A 97 1.47 1.15 2.72
CA VAL A 97 1.66 -0.30 2.59
C VAL A 97 2.95 -0.53 1.81
N GLU A 98 3.98 -1.01 2.48
CA GLU A 98 5.24 -1.40 1.88
C GLU A 98 5.18 -2.88 1.48
N SER A 99 4.95 -3.11 0.18
CA SER A 99 4.74 -4.46 -0.38
C SER A 99 5.65 -4.77 -1.58
N THR A 100 6.77 -4.05 -1.71
CA THR A 100 7.81 -4.34 -2.70
C THR A 100 8.64 -5.57 -2.32
N GLY A 101 8.75 -5.85 -1.01
CA GLY A 101 9.68 -6.84 -0.46
C GLY A 101 11.14 -6.37 -0.39
N LEU A 102 11.44 -5.12 -0.80
CA LEU A 102 12.79 -4.55 -0.82
C LEU A 102 13.10 -3.74 0.44
N PHE A 103 12.11 -3.02 0.97
CA PHE A 103 12.26 -2.11 2.11
C PHE A 103 11.71 -2.76 3.39
N THR A 104 12.24 -3.94 3.73
CA THR A 104 11.81 -4.77 4.87
C THR A 104 12.61 -4.54 6.14
N ASP A 105 13.47 -3.52 6.19
CA ASP A 105 14.17 -3.11 7.40
C ASP A 105 13.70 -1.72 7.85
N ALA A 106 13.81 -1.45 9.16
CA ALA A 106 13.30 -0.23 9.79
C ALA A 106 13.81 1.05 9.10
N ASP A 107 15.12 1.13 8.85
CA ASP A 107 15.76 2.33 8.29
C ASP A 107 15.30 2.56 6.85
N LYS A 108 15.21 1.50 6.04
CA LYS A 108 14.70 1.61 4.68
C LYS A 108 13.22 1.97 4.61
N ALA A 109 12.40 1.39 5.48
CA ALA A 109 10.98 1.73 5.55
C ALA A 109 10.76 3.16 6.06
N ALA A 110 11.65 3.68 6.92
CA ALA A 110 11.60 5.04 7.44
C ALA A 110 11.68 6.13 6.35
N MET A 111 12.27 5.82 5.19
CA MET A 111 12.26 6.72 4.03
C MET A 111 10.84 7.11 3.58
N HIS A 112 9.82 6.29 3.85
CA HIS A 112 8.43 6.69 3.61
C HIS A 112 7.91 7.74 4.61
N LEU A 113 8.41 7.72 5.84
CA LEU A 113 8.11 8.75 6.84
C LEU A 113 8.77 10.07 6.45
N GLU A 114 10.01 10.02 5.96
CA GLU A 114 10.72 11.18 5.40
C GLU A 114 9.96 11.81 4.21
N ALA A 115 9.36 10.96 3.37
CA ALA A 115 8.46 11.36 2.27
C ALA A 115 7.12 11.97 2.73
N GLY A 116 6.83 11.97 4.04
CA GLY A 116 5.67 12.62 4.64
C GLY A 116 4.50 11.71 4.98
N ALA A 117 4.65 10.38 4.89
CA ALA A 117 3.68 9.46 5.49
C ALA A 117 3.78 9.49 7.02
N LYS A 118 2.69 9.17 7.72
CA LYS A 118 2.66 9.11 9.20
C LYS A 118 3.07 7.74 9.74
N LYS A 119 2.73 6.68 9.00
CA LYS A 119 2.89 5.28 9.41
C LYS A 119 3.23 4.39 8.22
N VAL A 120 3.94 3.30 8.46
CA VAL A 120 4.31 2.30 7.45
C VAL A 120 3.95 0.89 7.95
N VAL A 121 3.31 0.11 7.08
CA VAL A 121 3.00 -1.31 7.30
C VAL A 121 3.77 -2.14 6.28
N ILE A 122 4.75 -2.90 6.73
CA ILE A 122 5.56 -3.79 5.91
C ILE A 122 4.82 -5.12 5.73
N SER A 123 4.57 -5.55 4.50
CA SER A 123 3.83 -6.78 4.20
C SER A 123 4.70 -8.05 4.24
N ALA A 124 5.75 -8.05 5.06
CA ALA A 124 6.74 -9.13 5.17
C ALA A 124 7.41 -9.06 6.56
N PRO A 125 8.08 -10.15 7.00
CA PRO A 125 8.88 -10.13 8.22
C PRO A 125 9.94 -9.02 8.15
N ALA A 126 9.90 -8.11 9.12
CA ALA A 126 10.83 -6.99 9.14
C ALA A 126 12.14 -7.32 9.86
N LYS A 127 13.20 -6.63 9.49
CA LYS A 127 14.49 -6.65 10.17
C LYS A 127 14.65 -5.40 11.05
N GLY A 128 15.36 -5.57 12.17
CA GLY A 128 15.54 -4.51 13.17
C GLY A 128 14.44 -4.51 14.23
N LYS A 129 14.39 -3.45 15.04
CA LYS A 129 13.39 -3.28 16.10
C LYS A 129 12.06 -2.78 15.52
N VAL A 130 11.39 -3.62 14.74
CA VAL A 130 10.07 -3.36 14.18
C VAL A 130 9.06 -4.27 14.87
N LYS A 131 8.02 -3.67 15.46
CA LYS A 131 6.93 -4.44 16.09
C LYS A 131 6.24 -5.28 15.01
N THR A 132 6.12 -6.58 15.25
CA THR A 132 5.38 -7.49 14.37
C THR A 132 4.01 -7.73 14.98
N ILE A 133 2.97 -7.47 14.19
CA ILE A 133 1.58 -7.59 14.60
C ILE A 133 0.90 -8.64 13.73
N VAL A 134 0.21 -9.57 14.37
CA VAL A 134 -0.69 -10.54 13.76
C VAL A 134 -2.08 -10.28 14.33
N MET A 135 -2.99 -9.85 13.46
CA MET A 135 -4.38 -9.59 13.84
C MET A 135 -5.05 -10.85 14.38
N GLY A 136 -5.78 -10.74 15.49
CA GLY A 136 -6.39 -11.83 16.23
C GLY A 136 -5.46 -12.53 17.22
N VAL A 137 -4.23 -12.04 17.43
CA VAL A 137 -3.21 -12.68 18.28
C VAL A 137 -2.56 -11.67 19.22
N ASN A 138 -1.98 -10.59 18.68
CA ASN A 138 -1.21 -9.62 19.47
C ASN A 138 -1.40 -8.16 19.02
N GLU A 139 -2.52 -7.85 18.36
CA GLU A 139 -2.87 -6.49 17.93
C GLU A 139 -3.02 -5.49 19.08
N ASP A 140 -3.29 -5.98 20.29
CA ASP A 140 -3.36 -5.18 21.52
C ASP A 140 -1.99 -4.67 21.96
N GLU A 141 -0.90 -5.24 21.44
CA GLU A 141 0.45 -4.76 21.69
C GLU A 141 0.86 -3.54 20.84
N TYR A 142 0.01 -3.12 19.88
CA TYR A 142 0.30 -1.97 19.03
C TYR A 142 0.26 -0.65 19.81
N ASN A 143 1.38 0.07 19.81
CA ASN A 143 1.47 1.39 20.40
C ASN A 143 1.49 2.50 19.32
N PRO A 144 0.38 3.23 19.10
CA PRO A 144 0.32 4.25 18.05
C PRO A 144 1.26 5.44 18.27
N THR A 145 1.81 5.66 19.47
CA THR A 145 2.79 6.74 19.70
C THR A 145 4.24 6.32 19.46
N GLU A 146 4.53 5.02 19.36
CA GLU A 146 5.89 4.49 19.20
C GLU A 146 6.04 3.70 17.89
N ASP A 147 5.05 2.87 17.57
CA ASP A 147 5.06 1.97 16.42
C ASP A 147 4.68 2.73 15.15
N HIS A 148 5.64 3.50 14.63
CA HIS A 148 5.49 4.20 13.34
C HIS A 148 5.70 3.30 12.14
N ILE A 149 6.45 2.22 12.32
CA ILE A 149 6.70 1.20 11.33
C ILE A 149 6.37 -0.13 11.99
N ILE A 150 5.48 -0.90 11.37
CA ILE A 150 5.12 -2.25 11.83
C ILE A 150 5.31 -3.28 10.72
N SER A 151 5.51 -4.53 11.11
CA SER A 151 5.51 -5.68 10.22
C SER A 151 4.19 -6.43 10.37
N ASN A 152 3.55 -6.75 9.25
CA ASN A 152 2.41 -7.66 9.19
C ASN A 152 2.87 -9.12 8.96
N ALA A 153 4.00 -9.49 9.57
CA ALA A 153 4.60 -10.81 9.55
C ALA A 153 4.74 -11.43 8.14
N SER A 154 4.74 -12.77 8.06
CA SER A 154 4.64 -13.55 6.82
C SER A 154 3.28 -14.24 6.72
N CYS A 155 3.01 -14.86 5.57
CA CYS A 155 1.77 -15.59 5.33
C CYS A 155 1.71 -17.01 5.93
N THR A 156 2.85 -17.60 6.31
CA THR A 156 2.93 -18.91 7.01
C THR A 156 2.52 -18.74 8.45
#